data_AF-A0A1A7X1B8-F1
#
_entry.id   AF-A0A1A7X1B8-F1
#
_cell.length_a   1.000
_cell.length_b   1.000
_cell.length_c   1.000
_cell.angle_alpha   90.00
_cell.angle_beta   90.00
_cell.angle_gamma   90.00
#
_symmetry.space_group_name_H-M   'P 1'
#
loop_
_entity.id
_entity.type
_entity.pdbx_description
1 polymer ?
#
loop_
_entity_poly.entity_id
_entity_poly.type
_entity_poly.pdbx_seq_one_letter_code
_entity_poly.pdbx_strand_id
1 'polypeptide(L)'
;DETMLVKQLLPEICHFIHTYREVHQHAAELRASASAVLFSLSCNNFNAVFSRISTRLQELTVCSEDNVDVHDIELMQYINVDCSKLKRLLQETVLKFRALKKPAQLAVINSLEKAFWNWVENYPDEFTKLYQSPQTDMAEAAEKLFDLVDSFAESAKRKAAVWPLQIILLILCPEITHTISKDTVEDSKANKKLFLDNLRKALAGQGGNKQL
;
A
#
# COMPACT_ATOMS: atom_id res chain seq x y z
N ASP A 1 -5.91 -31.40 7.34
CA ASP A 1 -6.26 -30.48 6.25
C ASP A 1 -5.49 -29.18 6.48
N GLU A 2 -4.48 -28.92 5.66
CA GLU A 2 -3.55 -27.78 5.78
C GLU A 2 -4.30 -26.43 5.78
N THR A 3 -5.37 -26.33 4.99
CA THR A 3 -6.20 -25.13 4.90
C THR A 3 -6.90 -24.81 6.22
N MET A 4 -7.29 -25.85 6.98
CA MET A 4 -7.92 -25.69 8.30
C MET A 4 -6.91 -25.18 9.34
N LEU A 5 -5.67 -25.68 9.30
CA LEU A 5 -4.60 -25.24 10.21
C LEU A 5 -4.24 -23.77 9.99
N VAL A 6 -4.14 -23.32 8.73
CA VAL A 6 -3.89 -21.90 8.41
C VAL A 6 -5.01 -21.00 8.95
N LYS A 7 -6.27 -21.43 8.83
CA LYS A 7 -7.42 -20.68 9.37
C LYS A 7 -7.39 -20.56 10.90
N GLN A 8 -6.88 -21.57 11.60
CA GLN A 8 -6.72 -21.54 13.05
C GLN A 8 -5.50 -20.72 13.49
N LEU A 9 -4.41 -20.75 12.72
CA LEU A 9 -3.16 -20.07 13.07
C LEU A 9 -3.19 -18.57 12.81
N LEU A 10 -3.85 -18.12 11.73
CA LEU A 10 -3.89 -16.70 11.37
C LEU A 10 -4.43 -15.77 12.48
N PRO A 11 -5.54 -16.08 13.18
CA PRO A 11 -6.00 -15.29 14.32
C PRO A 11 -4.95 -15.12 15.42
N GLU A 12 -4.21 -16.19 15.75
CA GLU A 12 -3.17 -16.16 16.78
C GLU A 12 -1.99 -15.29 16.36
N ILE A 13 -1.54 -15.42 15.11
CA ILE A 13 -0.50 -14.55 14.55
C ILE A 13 -0.94 -13.09 14.60
N CYS A 14 -2.18 -12.79 14.19
CA CYS A 14 -2.73 -11.43 14.27
C CYS A 14 -2.75 -10.92 15.72
N HIS A 15 -3.11 -11.76 16.70
CA HIS A 15 -3.10 -11.38 18.11
C HIS A 15 -1.70 -10.92 18.55
N PHE A 16 -0.65 -11.69 18.23
CA PHE A 16 0.73 -11.31 18.57
C PHE A 16 1.20 -10.02 17.87
N ILE A 17 0.78 -9.76 16.64
CA ILE A 17 1.15 -8.55 15.90
C ILE A 17 0.53 -7.28 16.53
N HIS A 18 -0.73 -7.38 16.98
CA HIS A 18 -1.55 -6.21 17.31
C HIS A 18 -1.72 -5.95 18.80
N THR A 19 -1.83 -6.99 19.64
CA THR A 19 -2.15 -6.82 21.07
C THR A 19 -1.00 -6.24 21.88
N TYR A 20 0.24 -6.52 21.50
CA TYR A 20 1.42 -6.09 22.27
C TYR A 20 2.03 -4.80 21.72
N ARG A 21 1.26 -3.71 21.57
CA ARG A 21 1.78 -2.48 20.94
C ARG A 21 2.61 -1.56 21.83
N GLU A 22 2.26 -1.35 23.09
CA GLU A 22 2.89 -0.26 23.88
C GLU A 22 3.28 -0.59 25.32
N VAL A 23 2.69 -1.63 25.94
CA VAL A 23 2.86 -1.89 27.39
C VAL A 23 3.89 -3.00 27.69
N HIS A 24 4.33 -3.75 26.68
CA HIS A 24 5.18 -4.94 26.88
C HIS A 24 6.64 -4.68 26.52
N GLN A 25 7.57 -5.01 27.42
CA GLN A 25 9.02 -4.88 27.20
C GLN A 25 9.52 -5.60 25.92
N HIS A 26 8.89 -6.73 25.56
CA HIS A 26 9.23 -7.54 24.38
C HIS A 26 8.26 -7.35 23.21
N ALA A 27 7.43 -6.31 23.24
CA ALA A 27 6.43 -6.00 22.21
C ALA A 27 6.99 -6.02 20.78
N ALA A 28 8.14 -5.39 20.58
CA ALA A 28 8.77 -5.28 19.26
C ALA A 28 9.30 -6.65 18.75
N GLU A 29 9.94 -7.43 19.62
CA GLU A 29 10.50 -8.75 19.29
C GLU A 29 9.38 -9.76 18.97
N LEU A 30 8.29 -9.74 19.75
CA LEU A 30 7.11 -10.56 19.50
C LEU A 30 6.47 -10.21 18.16
N ARG A 31 6.31 -8.92 17.86
CA ARG A 31 5.77 -8.48 16.57
C ARG A 31 6.66 -8.91 15.42
N ALA A 32 7.98 -8.71 15.53
CA ALA A 32 8.93 -9.10 14.50
C ALA A 32 8.87 -10.61 14.22
N SER A 33 8.82 -11.41 15.29
CA SER A 33 8.70 -12.87 15.20
C SER A 33 7.37 -13.28 14.56
N ALA A 34 6.25 -12.72 15.02
CA ALA A 34 4.92 -13.02 14.48
C ALA A 34 4.79 -12.58 13.02
N SER A 35 5.33 -11.42 12.64
CA SER A 35 5.35 -10.97 11.25
C SER A 35 6.24 -11.85 10.37
N ALA A 36 7.36 -12.37 10.88
CA ALA A 36 8.21 -13.30 10.13
C ALA A 36 7.51 -14.65 9.88
N VAL A 37 6.74 -15.13 10.87
CA VAL A 37 5.88 -16.31 10.71
C VAL A 37 4.78 -16.02 9.67
N LEU A 38 4.13 -14.86 9.73
CA LEU A 38 3.12 -14.44 8.75
C LEU A 38 3.69 -14.38 7.33
N PHE A 39 4.86 -13.77 7.19
CA PHE A 39 5.57 -13.69 5.91
C PHE A 39 5.82 -15.09 5.35
N SER A 40 6.41 -15.98 6.15
CA SER A 40 6.72 -17.35 5.75
C SER A 40 5.46 -18.15 5.38
N LEU A 41 4.39 -18.01 6.17
CA LEU A 41 3.09 -18.63 5.89
C LEU A 41 2.49 -18.13 4.57
N SER A 42 2.58 -16.83 4.31
CA SER A 42 2.01 -16.22 3.11
C SER A 42 2.71 -16.64 1.80
N CYS A 43 3.95 -17.15 1.86
CA CYS A 43 4.64 -17.70 0.69
C CYS A 43 3.82 -18.80 0.00
N ASN A 44 3.21 -19.70 0.80
CA ASN A 44 2.44 -20.83 0.29
C ASN A 44 0.93 -20.64 0.48
N ASN A 45 0.51 -19.76 1.39
CA ASN A 45 -0.91 -19.59 1.76
C ASN A 45 -1.42 -18.16 1.53
N PHE A 46 -0.87 -17.44 0.54
CA PHE A 46 -1.28 -16.08 0.19
C PHE A 46 -2.79 -15.91 0.09
N ASN A 47 -3.50 -16.84 -0.57
CA ASN A 47 -4.95 -16.72 -0.76
C ASN A 47 -5.73 -16.69 0.57
N ALA A 48 -5.27 -17.40 1.60
CA ALA A 48 -5.91 -17.38 2.92
C ALA A 48 -5.73 -16.01 3.59
N VAL A 49 -4.52 -15.45 3.54
CA VAL A 49 -4.23 -14.13 4.13
C VAL A 49 -4.91 -13.02 3.33
N PHE A 50 -4.84 -13.07 2.00
CA PHE A 50 -5.52 -12.15 1.10
C PHE A 50 -7.04 -12.17 1.30
N SER A 51 -7.65 -13.35 1.45
CA SER A 51 -9.09 -13.46 1.74
C SER A 51 -9.45 -12.77 3.05
N ARG A 52 -8.63 -12.94 4.10
CA ARG A 52 -8.85 -12.27 5.38
C ARG A 52 -8.78 -10.74 5.26
N ILE A 53 -7.77 -10.23 4.55
CA ILE A 53 -7.62 -8.80 4.25
C ILE A 53 -8.82 -8.28 3.45
N SER A 54 -9.19 -8.98 2.38
CA SER A 54 -10.31 -8.63 1.49
C SER A 54 -11.65 -8.61 2.24
N THR A 55 -11.92 -9.61 3.08
CA THR A 55 -13.12 -9.66 3.94
C THR A 55 -13.14 -8.47 4.88
N ARG A 56 -12.02 -8.15 5.56
CA ARG A 56 -11.96 -6.98 6.45
C ARG A 56 -12.24 -5.68 5.69
N LEU A 57 -11.62 -5.49 4.51
CA LEU A 57 -11.86 -4.31 3.69
C LEU A 57 -13.35 -4.19 3.35
N GLN A 58 -14.00 -5.30 2.98
CA GLN A 58 -15.43 -5.32 2.65
C GLN A 58 -16.30 -4.96 3.86
N GLU A 59 -16.05 -5.53 5.03
CA GLU A 59 -16.77 -5.22 6.27
C GLU A 59 -16.67 -3.73 6.61
N LEU A 60 -15.49 -3.14 6.43
CA LEU A 60 -15.24 -1.74 6.73
C LEU A 60 -15.90 -0.76 5.75
N THR A 61 -16.28 -1.20 4.54
CA THR A 61 -17.05 -0.34 3.62
C THR A 61 -18.48 -0.06 4.07
N VAL A 62 -19.04 -0.92 4.95
CA VAL A 62 -20.40 -0.80 5.49
C VAL A 62 -20.41 -0.49 6.99
N CYS A 63 -19.23 -0.37 7.61
CA CYS A 63 -19.11 -0.09 9.04
C CYS A 63 -19.45 1.38 9.34
N SER A 64 -20.40 1.58 10.26
CA SER A 64 -20.83 2.91 10.69
C SER A 64 -20.06 3.47 11.88
N GLU A 65 -19.22 2.67 12.56
CA GLU A 65 -18.43 3.11 13.72
C GLU A 65 -17.23 3.95 13.30
N ASP A 66 -16.86 4.98 14.06
CA ASP A 66 -15.73 5.85 13.73
C ASP A 66 -14.37 5.28 14.17
N ASN A 67 -14.37 4.48 15.23
CA ASN A 67 -13.19 3.77 15.73
C ASN A 67 -13.12 2.37 15.13
N VAL A 68 -12.84 2.30 13.84
CA VAL A 68 -12.73 1.03 13.12
C VAL A 68 -11.43 0.29 13.45
N ASP A 69 -11.54 -1.01 13.68
CA ASP A 69 -10.39 -1.90 13.77
C ASP A 69 -9.79 -2.13 12.36
N VAL A 70 -8.53 -1.70 12.17
CA VAL A 70 -7.78 -1.81 10.91
C VAL A 70 -6.69 -2.89 10.94
N HIS A 71 -6.59 -3.68 12.01
CA HIS A 71 -5.51 -4.66 12.20
C HIS A 71 -5.37 -5.66 11.04
N ASP A 72 -6.49 -6.19 10.52
CA ASP A 72 -6.42 -7.12 9.39
C ASP A 72 -6.02 -6.44 8.07
N ILE A 73 -6.20 -5.12 7.92
CA ILE A 73 -5.66 -4.35 6.77
C ILE A 73 -4.13 -4.28 6.86
N GLU A 74 -3.61 -4.04 8.08
CA GLU A 74 -2.19 -3.92 8.35
C GLU A 74 -1.39 -5.20 8.04
N LEU A 75 -2.05 -6.35 7.85
CA LEU A 75 -1.41 -7.59 7.40
C LEU A 75 -0.74 -7.47 6.04
N MET A 76 -1.22 -6.57 5.15
CA MET A 76 -0.60 -6.37 3.83
C MET A 76 0.89 -6.02 3.94
N GLN A 77 1.31 -5.37 5.03
CA GLN A 77 2.70 -4.94 5.21
C GLN A 77 3.65 -6.09 5.64
N TYR A 78 3.11 -7.24 6.01
CA TYR A 78 3.86 -8.36 6.60
C TYR A 78 3.86 -9.63 5.76
N ILE A 79 3.15 -9.63 4.64
CA ILE A 79 3.08 -10.79 3.75
C ILE A 79 4.14 -10.72 2.65
N ASN A 80 4.54 -11.88 2.15
CA ASN A 80 5.35 -12.04 0.96
C ASN A 80 4.54 -11.65 -0.28
N VAL A 81 4.99 -10.61 -0.98
CA VAL A 81 4.31 -10.07 -2.16
C VAL A 81 5.23 -10.13 -3.38
N ASP A 82 4.89 -10.96 -4.36
CA ASP A 82 5.43 -10.91 -5.72
C ASP A 82 4.61 -9.93 -6.58
N CYS A 83 5.04 -9.69 -7.83
CA CYS A 83 4.38 -8.77 -8.75
C CYS A 83 2.89 -9.09 -8.96
N SER A 84 2.54 -10.37 -9.07
CA SER A 84 1.15 -10.80 -9.25
C SER A 84 0.31 -10.55 -8.00
N LYS A 85 0.87 -10.81 -6.81
CA LYS A 85 0.21 -10.54 -5.52
C LYS A 85 0.04 -9.04 -5.29
N LEU A 86 1.04 -8.21 -5.64
CA LEU A 86 0.94 -6.76 -5.55
C LEU A 86 -0.18 -6.23 -6.45
N LYS A 87 -0.26 -6.70 -7.69
CA LYS A 87 -1.35 -6.37 -8.62
C LYS A 87 -2.72 -6.67 -8.00
N ARG A 88 -2.88 -7.85 -7.39
CA ARG A 88 -4.14 -8.24 -6.71
C ARG A 88 -4.48 -7.31 -5.54
N LEU A 89 -3.50 -6.93 -4.72
CA LEU A 89 -3.71 -5.98 -3.61
C LEU A 89 -4.16 -4.61 -4.11
N LEU A 90 -3.55 -4.10 -5.19
CA LEU A 90 -3.94 -2.83 -5.81
C LEU A 90 -5.37 -2.88 -6.35
N GLN A 91 -5.71 -3.91 -7.11
CA GLN A 91 -7.05 -4.09 -7.67
C GLN A 91 -8.12 -4.18 -6.57
N GLU A 92 -7.86 -4.97 -5.54
CA GLU A 92 -8.77 -5.13 -4.40
C GLU A 92 -8.99 -3.81 -3.65
N THR A 93 -7.92 -3.02 -3.50
CA THR A 93 -7.97 -1.72 -2.86
C THR A 93 -8.78 -0.72 -3.67
N VAL A 94 -8.54 -0.62 -4.98
CA VAL A 94 -9.27 0.31 -5.87
C VAL A 94 -10.78 0.13 -5.75
N LEU A 95 -11.25 -1.13 -5.64
CA LEU A 95 -12.67 -1.44 -5.55
C LEU A 95 -13.33 -0.93 -4.26
N LYS A 96 -12.58 -0.85 -3.15
CA LYS A 96 -13.14 -0.62 -1.81
C LYS A 96 -12.76 0.72 -1.20
N PHE A 97 -11.63 1.30 -1.61
CA PHE A 97 -10.98 2.44 -0.94
C PHE A 97 -11.91 3.64 -0.72
N ARG A 98 -12.71 4.00 -1.72
CA ARG A 98 -13.61 5.17 -1.63
C ARG A 98 -14.68 5.01 -0.54
N ALA A 99 -15.14 3.79 -0.31
CA ALA A 99 -16.19 3.49 0.67
C ALA A 99 -15.64 3.32 2.10
N LEU A 100 -14.32 3.22 2.26
CA LEU A 100 -13.69 3.13 3.57
C LEU A 100 -13.71 4.49 4.28
N LYS A 101 -13.84 4.44 5.61
CA LYS A 101 -13.61 5.61 6.46
C LYS A 101 -12.14 6.01 6.50
N LYS A 102 -11.88 7.27 6.86
CA LYS A 102 -10.53 7.88 6.86
C LYS A 102 -9.45 7.06 7.60
N PRO A 103 -9.71 6.47 8.79
CA PRO A 103 -8.71 5.63 9.46
C PRO A 103 -8.33 4.38 8.66
N ALA A 104 -9.31 3.71 8.06
CA ALA A 104 -9.08 2.53 7.21
C ALA A 104 -8.39 2.90 5.89
N GLN A 105 -8.75 4.04 5.27
CA GLN A 105 -8.04 4.56 4.10
C GLN A 105 -6.56 4.80 4.42
N LEU A 106 -6.25 5.42 5.56
CA LEU A 106 -4.88 5.67 5.98
C LEU A 106 -4.11 4.36 6.26
N ALA A 107 -4.76 3.37 6.90
CA ALA A 107 -4.17 2.06 7.13
C ALA A 107 -3.82 1.36 5.82
N VAL A 108 -4.71 1.41 4.82
CA VAL A 108 -4.45 0.90 3.47
C VAL A 108 -3.25 1.61 2.84
N ILE A 109 -3.21 2.95 2.90
CA ILE A 109 -2.13 3.73 2.30
C ILE A 109 -0.76 3.29 2.85
N ASN A 110 -0.65 3.26 4.19
CA ASN A 110 0.59 2.90 4.86
C ASN A 110 0.98 1.43 4.63
N SER A 111 0.00 0.53 4.54
CA SER A 111 0.27 -0.89 4.38
C SER A 111 0.68 -1.25 2.95
N LEU A 112 0.09 -0.59 1.95
CA LEU A 112 0.48 -0.77 0.55
C LEU A 112 1.88 -0.23 0.26
N GLU A 113 2.27 0.89 0.87
CA GLU A 113 3.64 1.42 0.77
C GLU A 113 4.66 0.35 1.22
N LYS A 114 4.43 -0.26 2.38
CA LYS A 114 5.32 -1.31 2.92
C LYS A 114 5.26 -2.60 2.10
N ALA A 115 4.10 -2.98 1.59
CA ALA A 115 3.96 -4.14 0.70
C ALA A 115 4.76 -3.96 -0.60
N PHE A 116 4.79 -2.75 -1.16
CA PHE A 116 5.63 -2.43 -2.31
C PHE A 116 7.11 -2.58 -1.98
N TRP A 117 7.59 -2.03 -0.87
CA TRP A 117 8.99 -2.17 -0.47
C TRP A 117 9.37 -3.63 -0.22
N ASN A 118 8.48 -4.39 0.42
CA ASN A 118 8.67 -5.83 0.58
C ASN A 118 8.84 -6.54 -0.77
N TRP A 119 8.03 -6.20 -1.78
CA TRP A 119 8.18 -6.75 -3.12
C TRP A 119 9.54 -6.39 -3.74
N VAL A 120 9.94 -5.12 -3.68
CA VAL A 120 11.23 -4.66 -4.23
C VAL A 120 12.42 -5.33 -3.55
N GLU A 121 12.37 -5.49 -2.22
CA GLU A 121 13.45 -6.11 -1.43
C GLU A 121 13.58 -7.61 -1.69
N ASN A 122 12.47 -8.32 -1.86
CA ASN A 122 12.47 -9.79 -2.02
C ASN A 122 12.50 -10.25 -3.49
N TYR A 123 12.06 -9.40 -4.42
CA TYR A 123 11.93 -9.72 -5.85
C TYR A 123 12.48 -8.59 -6.76
N PRO A 124 13.75 -8.15 -6.58
CA PRO A 124 14.32 -7.03 -7.32
C PRO A 124 14.37 -7.26 -8.85
N ASP A 125 14.49 -8.51 -9.28
CA ASP A 125 14.46 -8.87 -10.70
C ASP A 125 13.08 -8.63 -11.33
N GLU A 126 12.00 -8.85 -10.59
CA GLU A 126 10.64 -8.56 -11.06
C GLU A 126 10.42 -7.06 -11.21
N PHE A 127 10.93 -6.27 -10.25
CA PHE A 127 10.88 -4.82 -10.33
C PHE A 127 11.66 -4.30 -11.55
N THR A 128 12.83 -4.86 -11.84
CA THR A 128 13.59 -4.52 -13.05
C THR A 128 12.82 -4.89 -14.33
N LYS A 129 12.18 -6.06 -14.35
CA LYS A 129 11.37 -6.53 -15.48
C LYS A 129 10.14 -5.65 -15.73
N LEU A 130 9.58 -4.99 -14.71
CA LEU A 130 8.44 -4.08 -14.87
C LEU A 130 8.72 -2.99 -15.92
N TYR A 131 9.94 -2.45 -15.96
CA TYR A 131 10.35 -1.43 -16.92
C TYR A 131 10.73 -1.97 -18.30
N GLN A 132 10.94 -3.29 -18.41
CA GLN A 132 11.20 -3.96 -19.69
C GLN A 132 9.90 -4.44 -20.35
N SER A 133 8.94 -4.86 -19.53
CA SER A 133 7.63 -5.36 -19.94
C SER A 133 6.55 -4.78 -19.03
N PRO A 134 6.07 -3.55 -19.34
CA PRO A 134 5.05 -2.88 -18.54
C PRO A 134 3.78 -3.73 -18.37
N GLN A 135 3.26 -3.75 -17.14
CA GLN A 135 2.05 -4.50 -16.79
C GLN A 135 0.82 -3.58 -16.84
N THR A 136 0.08 -3.60 -17.95
CA THR A 136 -1.06 -2.69 -18.19
C THR A 136 -2.10 -2.70 -17.07
N ASP A 137 -2.54 -3.88 -16.62
CA ASP A 137 -3.53 -4.00 -15.54
C ASP A 137 -3.05 -3.42 -14.20
N MET A 138 -1.74 -3.55 -13.92
CA MET A 138 -1.14 -3.01 -12.69
C MET A 138 -1.06 -1.49 -12.78
N ALA A 139 -0.63 -0.95 -13.92
CA ALA A 139 -0.58 0.48 -14.16
C ALA A 139 -2.00 1.10 -14.07
N GLU A 140 -3.01 0.46 -14.66
CA GLU A 140 -4.40 0.94 -14.57
C GLU A 140 -4.91 0.96 -13.13
N ALA A 141 -4.64 -0.09 -12.35
CA ALA A 141 -5.01 -0.13 -10.93
C ALA A 141 -4.25 0.96 -10.13
N ALA A 142 -2.96 1.15 -10.41
CA ALA A 142 -2.15 2.17 -9.75
C ALA A 142 -2.60 3.60 -10.08
N GLU A 143 -2.94 3.89 -11.34
CA GLU A 143 -3.48 5.18 -11.76
C GLU A 143 -4.83 5.48 -11.09
N LYS A 144 -5.75 4.49 -11.06
CA LYS A 144 -7.04 4.66 -10.35
C LYS A 144 -6.84 4.89 -8.86
N LEU A 145 -5.94 4.13 -8.23
CA LEU A 145 -5.65 4.29 -6.81
C LEU A 145 -4.99 5.64 -6.52
N PHE A 146 -4.15 6.14 -7.43
CA PHE A 146 -3.55 7.47 -7.31
C PHE A 146 -4.63 8.54 -7.19
N ASP A 147 -5.64 8.51 -8.06
CA ASP A 147 -6.71 9.50 -8.08
C ASP A 147 -7.57 9.45 -6.80
N LEU A 148 -7.78 8.24 -6.26
CA LEU A 148 -8.48 8.03 -4.99
C LEU A 148 -7.68 8.57 -3.80
N VAL A 149 -6.37 8.33 -3.77
CA VAL A 149 -5.46 8.82 -2.72
C VAL A 149 -5.28 10.34 -2.80
N ASP A 150 -5.21 10.90 -4.01
CA ASP A 150 -5.15 12.35 -4.22
C ASP A 150 -6.42 13.04 -3.70
N SER A 151 -7.58 12.43 -3.96
CA SER A 151 -8.87 12.91 -3.43
C SER A 151 -8.95 12.88 -1.90
N PHE A 152 -8.26 11.92 -1.25
CA PHE A 152 -8.17 11.86 0.22
C PHE A 152 -7.31 12.99 0.81
N ALA A 153 -6.37 13.53 0.04
CA ALA A 153 -5.34 14.47 0.46
C ALA A 153 -5.82 15.94 0.53
N GLU A 154 -6.94 16.17 1.24
CA GLU A 154 -7.63 17.47 1.33
C GLU A 154 -6.82 18.57 2.05
N SER A 155 -5.82 18.21 2.87
CA SER A 155 -5.02 19.14 3.67
C SER A 155 -3.52 18.94 3.46
N ALA A 156 -2.72 19.97 3.72
CA ALA A 156 -1.26 19.88 3.61
C ALA A 156 -0.66 18.73 4.44
N LYS A 157 -1.18 18.51 5.66
CA LYS A 157 -0.79 17.39 6.53
C LYS A 157 -1.09 16.04 5.88
N ARG A 158 -2.28 15.86 5.29
CA ARG A 158 -2.63 14.59 4.61
C ARG A 158 -1.83 14.41 3.32
N LYS A 159 -1.60 15.47 2.55
CA LYS A 159 -0.72 15.44 1.37
C LYS A 159 0.63 14.83 1.72
N ALA A 160 1.32 15.39 2.73
CA ALA A 160 2.60 14.86 3.17
C ALA A 160 2.55 13.37 3.57
N ALA A 161 1.45 12.93 4.21
CA ALA A 161 1.29 11.55 4.63
C ALA A 161 1.07 10.56 3.46
N VAL A 162 0.51 11.01 2.33
CA VAL A 162 0.20 10.12 1.21
C VAL A 162 1.20 10.17 0.06
N TRP A 163 2.09 11.16 0.06
CA TRP A 163 3.12 11.31 -0.97
C TRP A 163 3.95 10.06 -1.21
N PRO A 164 4.42 9.31 -0.19
CA PRO A 164 5.19 8.08 -0.42
C PRO A 164 4.44 7.09 -1.30
N LEU A 165 3.16 6.83 -1.01
CA LEU A 165 2.35 5.95 -1.85
C LEU A 165 2.07 6.56 -3.22
N GLN A 166 1.78 7.87 -3.32
CA GLN A 166 1.58 8.51 -4.63
C GLN A 166 2.82 8.41 -5.53
N ILE A 167 4.03 8.51 -4.97
CA ILE A 167 5.30 8.28 -5.70
C ILE A 167 5.36 6.82 -6.18
N ILE A 168 5.11 5.86 -5.29
CA ILE A 168 5.11 4.43 -5.63
C ILE A 168 4.11 4.12 -6.74
N LEU A 169 2.90 4.66 -6.69
CA LEU A 169 1.88 4.43 -7.70
C LEU A 169 2.31 4.97 -9.07
N LEU A 170 3.06 6.08 -9.13
CA LEU A 170 3.64 6.55 -10.39
C LEU A 170 4.82 5.68 -10.86
N ILE A 171 5.65 5.16 -9.94
CA ILE A 171 6.73 4.21 -10.25
C ILE A 171 6.17 2.95 -10.91
N LEU A 172 5.01 2.46 -10.43
CA LEU A 172 4.30 1.31 -10.98
C LEU A 172 3.70 1.54 -12.37
N CYS A 173 3.75 2.78 -12.89
CA CYS A 173 3.27 3.16 -14.21
C CYS A 173 4.44 3.67 -15.09
N PRO A 174 5.29 2.78 -15.65
CA PRO A 174 6.49 3.19 -16.40
C PRO A 174 6.25 4.26 -17.47
N GLU A 175 5.15 4.13 -18.21
CA GLU A 175 4.78 5.01 -19.34
C GLU A 175 4.20 6.37 -18.91
N ILE A 176 3.89 6.55 -17.62
CA ILE A 176 3.21 7.76 -17.14
C ILE A 176 4.12 8.97 -17.22
N THR A 177 5.41 8.77 -16.97
CA THR A 177 6.44 9.82 -17.02
C THR A 177 6.55 10.43 -18.42
N HIS A 178 6.55 9.59 -19.46
CA HIS A 178 6.52 10.05 -20.86
C HIS A 178 5.22 10.79 -21.18
N THR A 179 4.09 10.32 -20.66
CA THR A 179 2.79 10.94 -20.93
C THR A 179 2.67 12.34 -20.33
N ILE A 180 3.04 12.50 -19.05
CA ILE A 180 2.91 13.78 -18.33
C ILE A 180 4.02 14.79 -18.66
N SER A 181 5.08 14.35 -19.34
CA SER A 181 6.14 15.24 -19.86
C SER A 181 5.75 15.96 -21.15
N LYS A 182 4.63 15.60 -21.79
CA LYS A 182 4.12 16.29 -22.97
C LYS A 182 3.56 17.68 -22.61
N ASP A 183 3.62 18.60 -23.56
CA ASP A 183 3.09 19.96 -23.39
C ASP A 183 1.58 19.94 -23.14
N THR A 184 0.86 19.12 -23.91
CA THR A 184 -0.56 18.82 -23.69
C THR A 184 -0.71 17.50 -22.97
N VAL A 185 -1.35 17.53 -21.80
CA VAL A 185 -1.67 16.34 -21.00
C VAL A 185 -3.18 16.22 -20.94
N GLU A 186 -3.68 14.99 -21.13
CA GLU A 186 -5.11 14.68 -20.98
C GLU A 186 -5.60 15.09 -19.58
N ASP A 187 -6.83 15.61 -19.48
CA ASP A 187 -7.38 16.08 -18.20
C ASP A 187 -7.36 14.99 -17.11
N SER A 188 -7.52 13.72 -17.51
CA SER A 188 -7.43 12.53 -16.63
C SER A 188 -6.05 12.35 -15.96
N LYS A 189 -5.01 13.01 -16.47
CA LYS A 189 -3.62 12.93 -16.00
C LYS A 189 -3.10 14.26 -15.44
N ALA A 190 -3.94 15.30 -15.41
CA ALA A 190 -3.55 16.63 -14.96
C ALA A 190 -3.11 16.66 -13.48
N ASN A 191 -3.82 15.94 -12.60
CA ASN A 191 -3.46 15.84 -11.18
C ASN A 191 -2.10 15.15 -10.96
N LYS A 192 -1.79 14.11 -11.74
CA LYS A 192 -0.51 13.40 -11.72
C LYS A 192 0.65 14.30 -12.17
N LYS A 193 0.44 15.12 -13.22
CA LYS A 193 1.39 16.16 -13.64
C LYS A 193 1.62 17.19 -12.53
N LEU A 194 0.54 17.72 -11.96
CA LEU A 194 0.60 18.70 -10.86
C LEU A 194 1.34 18.13 -9.64
N PHE A 195 1.09 16.87 -9.29
CA PHE A 195 1.81 16.17 -8.23
C PHE A 195 3.31 16.12 -8.51
N LEU A 196 3.73 15.71 -9.72
CA LEU A 196 5.15 15.68 -10.07
C LEU A 196 5.81 17.06 -10.04
N ASP A 197 5.11 18.11 -10.48
CA ASP A 197 5.65 19.47 -10.42
C ASP A 197 5.81 19.94 -8.97
N ASN A 198 4.87 19.58 -8.09
CA ASN A 198 4.98 19.85 -6.65
C ASN A 198 6.14 19.07 -6.02
N LEU A 199 6.32 17.80 -6.39
CA LEU A 199 7.43 16.97 -5.94
C LEU A 199 8.78 17.56 -6.38
N ARG A 200 8.91 17.95 -7.65
CA ARG A 200 10.10 18.63 -8.18
C ARG A 200 10.43 19.91 -7.43
N LYS A 201 9.43 20.76 -7.16
CA LYS A 201 9.60 21.99 -6.37
C LYS A 201 10.08 21.69 -4.95
N ALA A 202 9.50 20.69 -4.29
CA ALA A 202 9.90 20.30 -2.94
C ALA A 202 11.35 19.80 -2.89
N LEU A 203 11.78 19.01 -3.88
CA LEU A 203 13.15 18.51 -3.99
C LEU A 203 14.15 19.64 -4.35
N ALA A 204 13.78 20.57 -5.23
CA ALA A 204 14.61 21.71 -5.59
C ALA A 204 14.80 22.69 -4.42
N GLY A 205 13.77 22.87 -3.58
CA GLY A 205 13.81 23.74 -2.40
C GLY A 205 14.75 23.28 -1.28
N GLN A 206 15.15 22.00 -1.25
CA GLN A 206 16.11 21.50 -0.25
C GLN A 206 17.59 21.78 -0.61
N GLY A 207 17.88 22.26 -1.83
CA GLY A 207 19.22 22.69 -2.25
C GLY A 207 19.59 24.13 -1.88
N GLY A 208 18.64 24.92 -1.35
CA GLY A 208 18.80 26.37 -1.15
C GLY A 208 19.07 26.85 0.28
N ASN A 209 18.82 26.05 1.32
CA ASN A 209 19.02 26.46 2.71
C ASN A 209 20.40 26.09 3.27
N LYS A 210 21.45 26.50 2.55
CA LYS A 210 22.78 26.74 3.14
C LYS A 210 23.11 28.22 3.01
N GLN A 211 22.40 29.09 3.73
CA GLN A 211 22.90 30.42 4.03
C GLN A 211 22.51 30.86 5.45
N LEU A 212 23.58 31.05 6.24
CA LEU A 212 23.77 31.95 7.38
C LEU A 212 23.11 31.57 8.71
#